data_AF-C1B519-F1
#
_entry.id   AF-C1B519-F1
#
_cell.length_a   1.000
_cell.length_b   1.000
_cell.length_c   1.000
_cell.angle_alpha   90.00
_cell.angle_beta   90.00
_cell.angle_gamma   90.00
#
_symmetry.space_group_name_H-M   'P 1'
#
loop_
_entity.id
_entity.type
_entity.pdbx_description
1 polymer ?
#
loop_
_entity_poly.entity_id
_entity_poly.type
_entity_poly.pdbx_seq_one_letter_code
_entity_poly.pdbx_strand_id
1 'polypeptide(L)'
;MPSLTLTVRLLTPHSDLWDWQTRALCRTTRSDLFFGPDSESRATRIRRERQAQELCQGCPVRHECQRHALEVGEPYGVWGGLTESDRRFGHDRARQHLPANSKPNKRLRISPRHPRPGRQ
;
A
#
# COMPACT_ATOMS: atom_id res chain seq x y z
N MET A 1 -4.78 46.15 29.14
CA MET A 1 -4.15 44.81 29.14
C MET A 1 -4.85 43.98 28.06
N PRO A 2 -4.32 43.91 26.82
CA PRO A 2 -4.97 43.12 25.77
C PRO A 2 -4.75 41.63 26.04
N SER A 3 -5.84 40.86 26.07
CA SER A 3 -5.84 39.41 26.22
C SER A 3 -5.31 38.77 24.94
N LEU A 4 -4.20 38.05 25.03
CA LEU A 4 -3.62 37.28 23.93
C LEU A 4 -4.40 35.98 23.79
N THR A 5 -5.39 35.95 22.90
CA THR A 5 -6.06 34.71 22.50
C THR A 5 -5.11 33.88 21.64
N LEU A 6 -4.48 32.87 22.22
CA LEU A 6 -3.62 31.93 21.51
C LEU A 6 -4.48 30.98 20.67
N THR A 7 -4.65 31.28 19.39
CA THR A 7 -5.25 30.35 18.43
C THR A 7 -4.26 29.23 18.11
N VAL A 8 -4.29 28.18 18.91
CA VAL A 8 -3.56 26.93 18.64
C VAL A 8 -4.18 26.30 17.39
N ARG A 9 -3.50 26.43 16.24
CA ARG A 9 -3.75 25.55 15.08
C ARG A 9 -3.28 24.15 15.47
N LEU A 10 -4.19 23.33 15.97
CA LEU A 10 -3.93 21.92 16.18
C LEU A 10 -3.59 21.29 14.81
N LEU A 11 -2.33 20.89 14.65
CA LEU A 11 -1.94 19.98 13.57
C LEU A 11 -2.77 18.70 13.76
N THR A 12 -3.42 18.22 12.69
CA THR A 12 -4.14 16.96 12.72
C THR A 12 -3.20 15.88 13.28
N PRO A 13 -3.58 15.16 14.35
CA PRO A 13 -2.72 14.11 14.89
C PRO A 13 -2.47 13.06 13.81
N HIS A 14 -1.20 12.73 13.56
CA HIS A 14 -0.80 11.78 12.52
C HIS A 14 -1.43 10.38 12.68
N SER A 15 -1.99 10.08 13.85
CA SER A 15 -2.71 8.84 14.18
C SER A 15 -3.85 8.56 13.20
N ASP A 16 -4.63 9.59 12.84
CA ASP A 16 -5.83 9.45 11.98
C ASP A 16 -5.49 8.95 10.57
N LEU A 17 -4.23 9.13 10.11
CA LEU A 17 -3.77 8.66 8.80
C LEU A 17 -3.54 7.14 8.72
N TRP A 18 -3.42 6.47 9.87
CA TRP A 18 -3.08 5.04 9.96
C TRP A 18 -4.23 4.17 10.48
N ASP A 19 -5.31 4.79 10.97
CA ASP A 19 -6.46 4.10 11.57
C ASP A 19 -7.13 3.08 10.65
N TRP A 20 -7.11 3.30 9.34
CA TRP A 20 -7.68 2.35 8.39
C TRP A 20 -7.01 0.97 8.46
N GLN A 21 -5.72 0.90 8.79
CA GLN A 21 -5.00 -0.37 8.88
C GLN A 21 -5.58 -1.26 9.99
N THR A 22 -6.08 -0.66 11.08
CA THR A 22 -6.67 -1.40 12.21
C THR A 22 -7.93 -2.18 11.82
N ARG A 23 -8.65 -1.71 10.79
CA ARG A 23 -9.88 -2.32 10.27
C ARG A 23 -9.62 -3.35 9.16
N ALA A 24 -8.36 -3.62 8.80
CA ALA A 24 -8.03 -4.54 7.72
C ALA A 24 -8.25 -6.01 8.10
N LEU A 25 -8.99 -6.75 7.26
CA LEU A 25 -9.24 -8.19 7.45
C LEU A 25 -7.96 -9.02 7.43
N CYS A 26 -6.93 -8.59 6.70
CA CYS A 26 -5.65 -9.32 6.63
C CYS A 26 -4.97 -9.47 7.99
N ARG A 27 -5.31 -8.63 8.99
CA ARG A 27 -4.79 -8.72 10.37
C ARG A 27 -5.16 -10.01 11.08
N THR A 28 -6.26 -10.66 10.70
CA THR A 28 -6.69 -11.94 11.27
C THR A 28 -6.17 -13.15 10.50
N THR A 29 -5.34 -12.92 9.48
CA THR A 29 -4.79 -13.94 8.59
C THR A 29 -3.27 -13.93 8.62
N ARG A 30 -2.65 -15.04 8.23
CA ARG A 30 -1.19 -15.15 8.16
C ARG A 30 -0.62 -14.26 7.05
N SER A 31 0.52 -13.63 7.30
CA SER A 31 1.19 -12.72 6.37
C SER A 31 1.75 -13.42 5.14
N ASP A 32 2.09 -14.70 5.24
CA ASP A 32 2.60 -15.52 4.15
C ASP A 32 1.63 -15.60 2.96
N LEU A 33 0.33 -15.50 3.20
CA LEU A 33 -0.69 -15.42 2.16
C LEU A 33 -0.47 -14.19 1.25
N PHE A 34 -0.07 -13.06 1.81
CA PHE A 34 0.11 -11.81 1.08
C PHE A 34 1.54 -11.68 0.53
N PHE A 35 2.53 -12.21 1.26
CA PHE A 35 3.95 -12.08 0.97
C PHE A 35 4.61 -13.46 0.86
N GLY A 36 4.64 -14.02 -0.36
CA GLY A 36 5.27 -15.30 -0.64
C GLY A 36 6.80 -15.24 -0.69
N PRO A 37 7.49 -16.39 -0.47
CA PRO A 37 8.94 -16.46 -0.56
C PRO A 37 9.42 -16.32 -2.01
N ASP A 38 10.64 -15.81 -2.21
CA ASP A 38 11.23 -15.63 -3.55
C ASP A 38 11.41 -16.95 -4.31
N SER A 39 11.56 -18.06 -3.59
CA SER A 39 11.78 -19.40 -4.14
C SER A 39 10.49 -20.15 -4.52
N GLU A 40 9.31 -19.53 -4.37
CA GLU A 40 8.06 -20.22 -4.69
C GLU A 40 7.89 -20.45 -6.21
N SER A 41 7.34 -21.61 -6.58
CA SER A 41 7.00 -21.87 -7.97
C SER A 41 5.95 -20.87 -8.48
N ARG A 42 5.98 -20.57 -9.78
CA ARG A 42 4.98 -19.69 -10.41
C ARG A 42 3.55 -20.12 -10.14
N ALA A 43 3.26 -21.42 -10.19
CA ALA A 43 1.92 -21.95 -9.94
C ALA A 43 1.49 -21.76 -8.48
N THR A 44 2.41 -21.95 -7.53
CA THR A 44 2.16 -21.68 -6.10
C THR A 44 1.86 -20.21 -5.88
N ARG A 45 2.68 -19.31 -6.46
CA ARG A 45 2.47 -17.86 -6.39
C ARG A 45 1.09 -17.46 -6.88
N ILE A 46 0.70 -17.92 -8.06
CA ILE A 46 -0.61 -17.57 -8.67
C ILE A 46 -1.77 -17.99 -7.76
N ARG A 47 -1.72 -19.21 -7.19
CA ARG A 47 -2.77 -19.69 -6.28
C ARG A 47 -2.83 -18.84 -5.01
N ARG A 48 -1.69 -18.56 -4.39
CA ARG A 48 -1.57 -17.74 -3.19
C ARG A 48 -2.09 -16.32 -3.43
N GLU A 49 -1.65 -15.69 -4.53
CA GLU A 49 -2.09 -14.34 -4.91
C GLU A 49 -3.60 -14.29 -5.12
N ARG A 50 -4.18 -15.28 -5.80
CA ARG A 50 -5.64 -15.38 -5.97
C ARG A 50 -6.37 -15.47 -4.62
N GLN A 51 -5.90 -16.30 -3.71
CA GLN A 51 -6.49 -16.42 -2.36
C GLN A 51 -6.38 -15.10 -1.57
N ALA A 52 -5.24 -14.40 -1.66
CA ALA A 52 -5.08 -13.09 -1.05
C ALA A 52 -6.04 -12.05 -1.67
N GLN A 53 -6.21 -12.07 -2.99
CA GLN A 53 -7.14 -11.20 -3.70
C GLN A 53 -8.59 -11.45 -3.27
N GLU A 54 -9.01 -12.71 -3.14
CA GLU A 54 -10.34 -13.11 -2.67
C GLU A 54 -10.63 -12.53 -1.27
N LEU A 55 -9.67 -12.61 -0.35
CA LEU A 55 -9.78 -11.97 0.97
C LEU A 55 -9.90 -10.44 0.86
N CYS A 56 -9.11 -9.81 -0.01
CA CYS A 56 -9.18 -8.37 -0.23
C CYS A 56 -10.54 -7.89 -0.76
N GLN A 57 -11.31 -8.73 -1.48
CA GLN A 57 -12.64 -8.33 -2.00
C GLN A 57 -13.63 -8.01 -0.88
N GLY A 58 -13.56 -8.71 0.25
CA GLY A 58 -14.42 -8.47 1.42
C GLY A 58 -13.86 -7.44 2.42
N CYS A 59 -12.67 -6.89 2.18
CA CYS A 59 -11.98 -6.04 3.15
C CYS A 59 -12.56 -4.60 3.14
N PRO A 60 -13.00 -4.06 4.29
CA PRO A 60 -13.64 -2.74 4.36
C PRO A 60 -12.71 -1.58 4.01
N VAL A 61 -11.39 -1.80 4.04
CA VAL A 61 -10.36 -0.79 3.78
C VAL A 61 -9.58 -1.07 2.49
N ARG A 62 -10.19 -1.83 1.57
CA ARG A 62 -9.57 -2.23 0.30
C ARG A 62 -9.07 -1.02 -0.50
N HIS A 63 -9.89 0.03 -0.59
CA HIS A 63 -9.58 1.23 -1.37
C HIS A 63 -8.43 2.04 -0.76
N GLU A 64 -8.44 2.24 0.56
CA GLU A 64 -7.35 2.93 1.27
C GLU A 64 -6.04 2.14 1.15
N CYS A 65 -6.09 0.81 1.29
CA CYS A 65 -4.96 -0.08 1.13
C CYS A 65 -4.36 -0.01 -0.28
N GLN A 66 -5.22 -0.07 -1.31
CA GLN A 66 -4.80 0.03 -2.71
C GLN A 66 -4.14 1.38 -3.00
N ARG A 67 -4.76 2.49 -2.56
CA ARG A 67 -4.23 3.84 -2.73
C ARG A 67 -2.86 3.97 -2.06
N HIS A 68 -2.74 3.53 -0.81
CA HIS A 68 -1.48 3.57 -0.08
C HIS A 68 -0.37 2.83 -0.83
N ALA A 69 -0.61 1.58 -1.24
CA ALA A 69 0.38 0.76 -1.93
C ALA A 69 0.84 1.38 -3.27
N LEU A 70 -0.05 2.06 -3.98
CA LEU A 70 0.30 2.77 -5.21
C LEU A 70 1.10 4.07 -4.93
N GLU A 71 0.72 4.83 -3.90
CA GLU A 71 1.39 6.08 -3.52
C GLU A 71 2.81 5.86 -3.02
N VAL A 72 3.03 4.84 -2.18
CA VAL A 72 4.37 4.50 -1.67
C VAL A 72 5.18 3.63 -2.62
N GLY A 73 4.54 3.09 -3.66
CA GLY A 73 5.18 2.21 -4.65
C GLY A 73 5.58 0.87 -4.05
N GLU A 74 4.68 0.23 -3.30
CA GLU A 74 5.02 -0.95 -2.50
C GLU A 74 5.39 -2.16 -3.38
N PRO A 75 6.65 -2.62 -3.34
CA PRO A 75 7.20 -3.51 -4.35
C PRO A 75 6.75 -4.96 -4.22
N TYR A 76 6.24 -5.39 -3.06
CA TYR A 76 6.00 -6.80 -2.78
C TYR A 76 4.56 -7.10 -2.37
N GLY A 77 4.14 -8.32 -2.67
CA GLY A 77 2.90 -8.91 -2.16
C GLY A 77 1.61 -8.33 -2.74
N VAL A 78 0.48 -8.79 -2.18
CA VAL A 78 -0.88 -8.38 -2.58
C VAL A 78 -1.37 -7.26 -1.65
N TRP A 79 -1.80 -6.16 -2.24
CA TRP A 79 -2.30 -4.98 -1.52
C TRP A 79 -3.62 -4.50 -2.12
N GLY A 80 -4.67 -4.39 -1.30
CA GLY A 80 -5.98 -3.91 -1.74
C GLY A 80 -6.57 -4.68 -2.93
N GLY A 81 -6.20 -5.96 -3.09
CA GLY A 81 -6.61 -6.80 -4.23
C GLY A 81 -5.72 -6.69 -5.47
N LEU A 82 -4.64 -5.91 -5.44
CA LEU A 82 -3.66 -5.82 -6.53
C LEU A 82 -2.43 -6.67 -6.22
N THR A 83 -1.99 -7.48 -7.18
CA THR A 83 -0.68 -8.14 -7.13
C THR A 83 0.47 -7.15 -7.40
N GLU A 84 1.70 -7.59 -7.15
CA GLU A 84 2.89 -6.84 -7.59
C GLU A 84 2.84 -6.53 -9.09
N SER A 85 2.45 -7.53 -9.90
CA SER A 85 2.37 -7.39 -11.35
C SER A 85 1.33 -6.34 -11.74
N ASP A 86 0.13 -6.38 -11.14
CA ASP A 86 -0.94 -5.42 -11.43
C ASP A 86 -0.51 -3.98 -11.14
N ARG A 87 0.20 -3.77 -10.02
CA ARG A 87 0.70 -2.44 -9.65
C ARG A 87 1.78 -1.95 -10.63
N ARG A 88 2.68 -2.83 -11.09
CA ARG A 88 3.70 -2.49 -12.10
C ARG A 88 3.06 -2.12 -13.44
N PHE A 89 2.15 -2.96 -13.96
CA PHE A 89 1.49 -2.71 -15.25
C PHE A 89 0.61 -1.45 -15.23
N GLY A 90 -0.14 -1.21 -14.15
CA GLY A 90 -0.97 -0.01 -14.00
C GLY A 90 -0.14 1.28 -13.98
N HIS A 91 0.97 1.26 -13.26
CA HIS A 91 1.92 2.38 -13.23
C HIS A 91 2.55 2.65 -14.60
N ASP A 92 2.91 1.60 -15.35
CA ASP A 92 3.52 1.75 -16.67
C ASP A 92 2.54 2.36 -17.70
N ARG A 93 1.26 1.96 -17.67
CA ARG A 93 0.22 2.57 -18.52
C ARG A 93 -0.06 4.02 -18.15
N ALA A 94 -0.09 4.35 -16.85
CA ALA A 94 -0.27 5.71 -16.37
C ALA A 94 0.89 6.62 -16.82
N ARG A 95 2.14 6.12 -16.77
CA ARG A 95 3.32 6.82 -17.31
C ARG A 95 3.24 7.09 -18.80
N GLN A 96 2.73 6.13 -19.59
CA GLN A 96 2.56 6.32 -21.03
C GLN A 96 1.52 7.41 -21.38
N HIS A 97 0.54 7.65 -20.50
CA HIS A 97 -0.54 8.63 -20.71
C HIS A 97 -0.32 9.98 -20.00
N LEU A 98 0.72 10.11 -19.18
CA LEU A 98 1.05 11.38 -18.52
C LEU A 98 1.62 12.35 -19.57
N PRO A 99 1.09 13.58 -19.68
CA PRO A 99 1.64 14.57 -20.59
C PRO A 99 3.08 14.88 -20.19
N ALA A 100 3.98 15.06 -21.17
CA ALA A 100 5.42 15.20 -20.99
C ALA A 100 5.87 16.32 -20.02
N ASN A 101 4.95 17.20 -19.61
CA ASN A 101 5.20 18.34 -18.72
C ASN A 101 4.70 18.14 -17.27
N SER A 102 4.19 16.95 -16.91
CA SER A 102 3.79 16.65 -15.53
C SER A 102 5.03 16.47 -14.64
N LYS A 103 5.26 17.40 -13.71
CA LYS A 103 6.33 17.27 -12.71
C LYS A 103 6.07 16.01 -11.86
N PRO A 104 7.03 15.06 -11.78
CA PRO A 104 6.86 13.89 -10.93
C PRO A 104 6.72 14.36 -9.47
N ASN A 105 5.69 13.87 -8.79
CA ASN A 105 5.46 14.18 -7.38
C ASN A 105 6.65 13.66 -6.56
N LYS A 106 7.51 14.56 -6.07
CA LYS A 106 8.75 14.22 -5.33
C LYS A 106 8.47 13.79 -3.88
N ARG A 107 7.41 13.00 -3.63
CA ARG A 107 7.22 12.41 -2.30
C ARG A 107 8.20 11.27 -2.12
N LEU A 108 9.21 11.55 -1.30
CA LEU A 108 10.16 10.66 -0.61
C LEU A 108 10.38 9.29 -1.27
N ARG A 109 11.48 9.17 -2.01
CA ARG A 109 12.07 7.87 -2.36
C ARG A 109 12.64 7.25 -1.10
N ILE A 110 11.83 6.48 -0.38
CA ILE A 110 12.36 5.57 0.65
C ILE A 110 13.25 4.58 -0.08
N SER A 111 14.54 4.54 0.26
CA SER A 111 15.48 3.59 -0.34
C SER A 111 14.98 2.15 -0.12
N PRO A 112 15.00 1.28 -1.14
CA PRO A 112 14.42 -0.06 -1.08
C PRO A 112 15.30 -1.04 -0.31
N ARG A 113 15.69 -0.70 0.93
CA ARG A 113 16.29 -1.65 1.87
C ARG A 113 15.26 -2.21 2.85
N HIS A 114 13.97 -2.21 2.50
CA HIS A 114 12.97 -2.89 3.31
C HIS A 114 12.89 -4.36 2.85
N PRO A 115 13.32 -5.33 3.68
CA PRO A 115 13.17 -6.74 3.37
C PRO A 115 11.68 -7.06 3.22
N ARG A 116 11.35 -8.06 2.38
CA ARG A 116 9.96 -8.56 2.28
C ARG A 116 9.41 -8.84 3.69
N PRO A 117 8.28 -8.23 4.09
CA PRO A 117 7.62 -8.57 5.33
C PRO A 117 7.37 -10.08 5.40
N GLY A 118 7.78 -10.73 6.49
CA GLY A 118 7.72 -12.19 6.64
C GLY A 118 9.02 -12.94 6.32
N ARG A 119 10.15 -12.27 6.08
CA ARG A 119 11.48 -12.88 6.24
C ARG A 119 11.71 -13.22 7.72
N GLN A 120 11.61 -14.50 8.06
CA GLN A 120 12.46 -15.14 9.06
C GLN A 120 13.58 -15.84 8.30
#